data_AF-A0A377AY28-F1
#
_entry.id   AF-A0A377AY28-F1
#
_cell.length_a   1.000
_cell.length_b   1.000
_cell.length_c   1.000
_cell.angle_alpha   90.00
_cell.angle_beta   90.00
_cell.angle_gamma   90.00
#
_symmetry.space_group_name_H-M   'P 1'
#
loop_
_entity.id
_entity.type
_entity.pdbx_description
1 polymer ?
#
loop_
_entity_poly.entity_id
_entity_poly.type
_entity_poly.pdbx_seq_one_letter_code
_entity_poly.pdbx_strand_id
1 'polypeptide(L)' 'MSWQEKINAALDARRAADALRRRYPVAQGAGRWLVADDRQYLNFSSNDYLGLSHHPQIIRAWQQGAEAIWHR' A
#
# COMPACT_ATOMS: atom_id res chain seq x y z
N MET A 1 28.13 -23.43 -3.79
CA MET A 1 27.15 -22.39 -4.14
C MET A 1 26.93 -21.52 -2.92
N SER A 2 27.20 -20.22 -3.01
CA SER A 2 26.99 -19.26 -1.91
C SER A 2 25.51 -18.89 -1.78
N TRP A 3 25.12 -18.32 -0.64
CA TRP A 3 23.78 -17.76 -0.47
C TRP A 3 23.48 -16.66 -1.50
N GLN A 4 24.47 -15.83 -1.83
CA GLN A 4 24.30 -14.76 -2.83
C GLN A 4 24.00 -15.33 -4.22
N GLU A 5 24.71 -16.38 -4.63
CA GLU A 5 24.48 -17.06 -5.91
C GLU A 5 23.06 -17.66 -5.98
N LYS A 6 22.60 -18.29 -4.89
CA LYS A 6 21.24 -18.85 -4.80
C LYS A 6 20.17 -17.76 -4.95
N ILE A 7 20.33 -16.61 -4.29
CA ILE A 7 19.37 -15.50 -4.39
C ILE A 7 19.36 -14.89 -5.79
N ASN A 8 20.54 -14.67 -6.38
CA ASN A 8 20.67 -14.11 -7.73
C ASN A 8 20.00 -15.04 -8.77
N ALA A 9 20.27 -16.34 -8.71
CA ALA A 9 19.66 -17.31 -9.62
C ALA A 9 18.12 -17.32 -9.52
N ALA A 10 17.56 -17.22 -8.30
CA ALA A 10 16.12 -17.13 -8.11
C ALA A 10 15.51 -15.83 -8.66
N LEU A 11 16.22 -14.70 -8.54
CA LEU A 11 15.79 -13.43 -9.13
C LEU A 11 15.85 -13.46 -10.66
N ASP A 12 16.87 -14.08 -11.24
CA ASP A 12 17.01 -14.21 -12.70
C ASP A 12 15.92 -15.11 -13.29
N ALA A 13 15.59 -16.21 -12.62
CA ALA A 13 14.43 -17.04 -13.00
C ALA A 13 13.11 -16.25 -12.96
N ARG A 14 12.92 -15.36 -11.97
CA ARG A 14 11.73 -14.49 -11.89
C ARG A 14 11.72 -13.42 -12.99
N ARG A 15 12.86 -12.88 -13.37
CA ARG A 15 13.00 -11.93 -14.50
C ARG A 15 12.67 -12.61 -15.83
N ALA A 16 13.23 -13.80 -16.07
CA ALA A 16 13.00 -14.58 -17.28
C ALA A 16 11.52 -14.98 -17.45
N ALA A 17 10.81 -15.18 -16.33
CA ALA A 17 9.39 -15.51 -16.31
C ALA A 17 8.45 -14.29 -16.24
N ASP A 18 8.96 -13.05 -16.39
CA ASP A 18 8.21 -11.80 -16.23
C ASP A 18 7.39 -11.70 -14.92
N ALA A 19 7.90 -12.33 -13.86
CA ALA A 19 7.23 -12.46 -12.56
C ALA A 19 7.86 -11.55 -11.49
N LEU A 20 8.86 -10.74 -11.87
CA LEU A 20 9.50 -9.81 -10.95
C LEU A 20 8.61 -8.60 -10.70
N ARG A 21 8.31 -8.32 -9.43
CA ARG A 21 7.43 -7.21 -9.04
C ARG A 21 8.24 -6.00 -8.63
N ARG A 22 7.70 -4.82 -8.92
CA ARG A 22 8.13 -3.53 -8.36
C ARG A 22 6.94 -2.88 -7.67
N ARG A 23 7.20 -2.22 -6.54
CA ARG A 23 6.18 -1.43 -5.86
C ARG A 23 6.20 -0.01 -6.43
N TYR A 24 5.02 0.58 -6.57
CA TYR A 24 4.86 1.98 -6.94
C TYR A 24 4.36 2.75 -5.72
N PRO A 25 5.05 3.82 -5.31
CA PRO A 25 4.57 4.67 -4.23
C PRO A 25 3.33 5.45 -4.68
N VAL A 26 2.38 5.61 -3.77
CA VAL A 26 1.16 6.41 -4.00
C VAL A 26 0.93 7.32 -2.79
N ALA A 27 0.49 8.55 -3.03
CA ALA A 27 0.08 9.48 -1.98
C ALA A 27 -1.30 9.11 -1.42
N GLN A 28 -2.18 8.60 -2.27
CA GLN A 28 -3.48 8.05 -1.89
C GLN A 28 -3.72 6.74 -2.67
N GLY A 29 -3.98 5.64 -1.96
CA GLY A 29 -4.21 4.32 -2.56
C GLY A 29 -5.53 3.65 -2.19
N ALA A 30 -6.33 4.25 -1.30
CA ALA A 30 -7.61 3.72 -0.82
C ALA A 30 -8.78 4.64 -1.16
N GLY A 31 -9.96 4.04 -1.32
CA GLY A 31 -11.19 4.73 -1.69
C GLY A 31 -11.27 5.02 -3.19
N ARG A 32 -12.04 6.05 -3.54
CA ARG A 32 -12.39 6.39 -4.93
C ARG A 32 -11.20 6.82 -5.81
N TRP A 33 -10.21 7.46 -5.21
CA TRP A 33 -9.12 8.11 -5.93
C TRP A 33 -7.78 7.45 -5.63
N LEU A 34 -6.94 7.35 -6.66
CA LEU A 34 -5.54 7.00 -6.56
C LEU A 34 -4.73 8.22 -6.98
N VAL A 35 -3.74 8.58 -6.17
CA VAL A 35 -2.83 9.69 -6.47
C VAL A 35 -1.41 9.16 -6.55
N ALA A 36 -0.82 9.23 -7.74
CA ALA A 36 0.55 8.81 -8.04
C ALA A 36 1.21 9.87 -8.91
N ASP A 37 2.46 10.23 -8.60
CA ASP A 37 3.23 11.24 -9.33
C ASP A 37 2.43 12.55 -9.54
N ASP A 38 1.81 13.03 -8.46
CA ASP A 38 0.94 14.22 -8.42
C ASP A 38 -0.26 14.21 -9.38
N ARG A 39 -0.60 13.04 -9.93
CA ARG A 39 -1.74 12.84 -10.83
C ARG A 39 -2.83 12.00 -10.19
N GLN A 40 -4.08 12.41 -10.43
CA GLN A 40 -5.27 11.78 -9.89
C GLN A 40 -5.91 10.82 -10.91
N TYR A 41 -6.31 9.64 -10.44
CA TYR A 41 -6.95 8.58 -11.21
C TYR A 41 -8.14 7.99 -10.45
N LEU A 42 -9.15 7.48 -11.17
CA LEU A 42 -10.16 6.63 -10.55
C LEU A 42 -9.52 5.30 -10.11
N ASN A 43 -9.78 4.92 -8.86
CA ASN A 43 -9.11 3.78 -8.25
C ASN A 43 -9.99 2.52 -8.33
N PHE A 44 -9.59 1.59 -9.20
CA PHE A 44 -10.21 0.27 -9.34
C PHE A 44 -9.33 -0.86 -8.78
N SER A 45 -8.24 -0.52 -8.10
CA SER A 45 -7.24 -1.48 -7.59
C SER A 45 -7.13 -1.51 -6.07
N SER A 46 -7.96 -0.74 -5.36
CA SER A 46 -7.99 -0.75 -3.90
C SER A 46 -8.92 -1.83 -3.36
N ASN A 47 -8.69 -2.23 -2.11
CA ASN A 47 -9.56 -3.12 -1.35
C ASN A 47 -10.54 -2.34 -0.43
N ASP A 48 -10.65 -1.02 -0.57
CA ASP A 48 -11.55 -0.18 0.25
C ASP A 48 -12.98 -0.18 -0.32
N TYR A 49 -13.60 -1.37 -0.32
CA TYR A 49 -14.87 -1.62 -1.01
C TYR A 49 -16.03 -0.74 -0.53
N LEU A 50 -16.04 -0.40 0.75
CA LEU A 50 -17.10 0.39 1.38
C LEU A 50 -16.72 1.87 1.54
N GLY A 51 -15.52 2.27 1.09
CA GLY A 51 -15.04 3.65 1.25
C GLY A 51 -14.76 4.03 2.72
N LEU A 52 -14.53 3.05 3.60
CA LEU A 52 -14.48 3.28 5.04
C LEU A 52 -13.13 3.79 5.51
N SER A 53 -12.06 3.60 4.73
CA SER A 53 -10.73 4.09 5.11
C SER A 53 -10.68 5.63 5.26
N HIS A 54 -11.60 6.35 4.62
CA HIS A 54 -11.74 7.80 4.70
C HIS A 54 -13.00 8.24 5.46
N HIS A 55 -13.71 7.31 6.11
CA HIS A 55 -14.97 7.64 6.77
C HIS A 55 -14.73 8.53 8.01
N PRO A 56 -15.38 9.71 8.12
CA PRO A 56 -15.06 10.69 9.16
C PRO A 56 -15.20 10.16 10.59
N GLN A 57 -16.19 9.29 10.84
CA GLN A 57 -16.40 8.73 12.19
C GLN A 57 -15.28 7.76 12.59
N ILE A 58 -14.72 7.01 11.63
CA ILE A 58 -13.64 6.04 11.89
C ILE A 58 -12.34 6.78 12.18
N ILE A 59 -12.03 7.82 11.38
CA ILE A 59 -10.88 8.69 11.60
C ILE A 59 -10.95 9.34 12.98
N ARG A 60 -12.12 9.90 13.36
CA ARG A 60 -12.30 10.51 14.68
C ARG A 60 -12.12 9.51 15.82
N ALA A 61 -12.67 8.30 15.68
CA ALA A 61 -12.50 7.27 16.70
C ALA A 61 -11.02 6.89 16.90
N TRP A 62 -10.24 6.82 15.81
CA TRP A 62 -8.79 6.61 15.88
C TRP A 62 -8.06 7.74 16.62
N GLN A 63 -8.36 9.00 16.28
CA GLN A 63 -7.78 10.18 16.93
C GLN A 63 -8.07 10.22 18.43
N GLN A 64 -9.33 10.02 18.81
CA GLN A 64 -9.78 9.99 20.21
C GLN A 64 -9.11 8.87 21.00
N GLY A 65 -8.94 7.69 20.39
CA GLY A 65 -8.23 6.57 21.03
C GLY A 65 -6.78 6.93 21.34
N ALA A 66 -6.08 7.60 20.43
CA ALA A 66 -4.72 8.06 20.66
C ALA A 66 -4.63 9.14 21.75
N GLU A 67 -5.54 10.12 21.75
CA GLU A 67 -5.64 11.14 22.81
C GLU A 67 -5.90 10.51 24.19
N ALA A 68 -6.82 9.54 24.28
CA ALA A 68 -7.15 8.86 25.53
C ALA A 68 -5.98 8.06 26.12
N ILE A 69 -5.11 7.51 25.27
CA ILE A 69 -3.89 6.81 25.71
C ILE A 69 -2.84 7.81 26.21
N TRP A 70 -2.71 8.96 25.55
CA TRP A 70 -1.73 9.99 25.93
C TRP A 70 -2.00 10.63 27.30
N HIS A 71 -3.26 10.62 27.74
CA HIS A 71 -3.69 11.15 29.04
C HIS A 71 -3.69 10.11 30.19
N ARG A 72 -3.21 8.89 29.96
CA ARG A 72 -2.93 7.89 31.01
C ARG A 72 -1.46 7.89 31.39
#